data_AF-A0A960MSL9-F1
#
_entry.id   AF-A0A960MSL9-F1
#
_cell.length_a   1.000
_cell.length_b   1.000
_cell.length_c   1.000
_cell.angle_alpha   90.00
_cell.angle_beta   90.00
_cell.angle_gamma   90.00
#
_symmetry.space_group_name_H-M   'P 1'
#
loop_
_entity.id
_entity.type
_entity.pdbx_description
1 polymer ?
#
loop_
_entity_poly.entity_id
_entity_poly.type
_entity_poly.pdbx_seq_one_letter_code
_entity_poly.pdbx_strand_id
1 'polypeptide(L)'
;EVRLYYGGSDYLHFGWRTGSLCLATLRPDGFAGYEPTDPGQPTVITTQPIPWTGEPIRISADVSAGGSIAVSVIGSTDAPPIHADPVLKTVTDGPLQWSGPIPNGAIRLRFEVKGAKLYSFSWEKR
;
A
#
# COMPACT_ATOMS: atom_id res chain seq x y z
N GLU A 1 -6.71 2.29 -12.39
CA GLU A 1 -7.80 3.18 -11.90
C GLU A 1 -9.11 2.40 -11.85
N VAL A 2 -9.92 2.54 -10.80
CA VAL A 2 -11.26 1.96 -10.69
C VAL A 2 -12.29 3.04 -11.01
N ARG A 3 -13.19 2.76 -11.96
CA ARG A 3 -14.24 3.68 -12.40
C ARG A 3 -15.60 3.15 -11.97
N LEU A 4 -16.31 3.95 -11.18
CA LEU A 4 -17.67 3.70 -10.76
C LEU A 4 -18.59 4.60 -11.58
N TYR A 5 -19.30 4.01 -12.55
CA TYR A 5 -20.36 4.69 -13.28
C TYR A 5 -21.65 4.54 -12.49
N TYR A 6 -22.32 5.64 -12.19
CA TYR A 6 -23.54 5.63 -11.38
C TYR A 6 -24.54 6.68 -11.87
N GLY A 7 -25.82 6.44 -11.60
CA GLY A 7 -26.88 7.41 -11.86
C GLY A 7 -26.96 8.42 -10.72
N GLY A 8 -26.83 9.70 -11.04
CA GLY A 8 -27.18 10.81 -10.15
C GLY A 8 -28.58 11.34 -10.45
N SER A 9 -29.28 11.85 -9.45
CA SER A 9 -30.50 12.63 -9.65
C SER A 9 -30.58 13.78 -8.66
N ASP A 10 -31.20 14.87 -9.07
CA ASP A 10 -31.43 16.08 -8.28
C ASP A 10 -32.60 15.97 -7.27
N TYR A 11 -33.26 14.81 -7.18
CA TYR A 11 -34.43 14.62 -6.34
C TYR A 11 -34.50 13.25 -5.65
N LEU A 12 -35.51 13.08 -4.78
CA LEU A 12 -35.78 11.85 -4.04
C LEU A 12 -35.90 10.63 -4.96
N HIS A 13 -35.70 9.44 -4.38
CA HIS A 13 -35.81 8.16 -5.10
C HIS A 13 -37.25 7.74 -5.45
N PHE A 14 -38.13 8.71 -5.75
CA PHE A 14 -39.45 8.53 -6.34
C PHE A 14 -39.87 9.76 -7.17
N GLY A 15 -40.73 9.56 -8.17
CA GLY A 15 -41.25 10.64 -9.02
C GLY A 15 -40.35 11.04 -10.21
N TRP A 16 -40.80 12.05 -10.97
CA TRP A 16 -40.08 12.62 -12.11
C TRP A 16 -38.91 13.48 -11.64
N ARG A 17 -37.75 13.34 -12.30
CA ARG A 17 -36.50 14.03 -11.93
C ARG A 17 -35.52 14.09 -13.09
N THR A 18 -34.58 15.04 -13.00
CA THR A 18 -33.47 15.14 -13.95
C THR A 18 -32.38 14.15 -13.53
N GLY A 19 -32.11 13.18 -14.39
CA GLY A 19 -31.03 12.22 -14.20
C GLY A 19 -29.71 12.71 -14.81
N SER A 20 -28.60 12.19 -14.32
CA SER A 20 -27.29 12.36 -14.92
C SER A 20 -26.50 11.05 -14.85
N LEU A 21 -25.71 10.77 -15.88
CA LEU A 21 -24.68 9.74 -15.81
C LEU A 21 -23.44 10.34 -15.16
N CYS A 22 -23.06 9.81 -14.01
CA CYS A 22 -21.94 10.28 -13.21
C CYS A 22 -20.79 9.25 -13.24
N LEU A 23 -19.58 9.74 -12.96
CA LEU A 23 -18.37 8.94 -12.82
C LEU A 23 -17.67 9.33 -11.52
N ALA A 24 -17.42 8.35 -10.65
CA ALA A 24 -16.48 8.45 -9.56
C ALA A 24 -15.24 7.59 -9.87
N THR A 25 -14.06 8.08 -9.50
CA THR A 25 -12.79 7.38 -9.72
C THR A 25 -12.11 7.07 -8.40
N LEU A 26 -11.60 5.85 -8.26
CA LEU A 26 -10.82 5.38 -7.12
C LEU A 26 -9.45 4.84 -7.56
N ARG A 27 -8.46 4.95 -6.67
CA ARG A 27 -7.18 4.24 -6.83
C ARG A 27 -7.45 2.73 -6.71
N PRO A 28 -6.87 1.85 -7.55
CA PRO A 28 -7.09 0.39 -7.50
C PRO A 28 -6.78 -0.26 -6.15
N ASP A 29 -5.90 0.36 -5.39
CA ASP A 29 -5.38 -0.10 -4.10
C ASP A 29 -5.83 0.78 -2.92
N GLY A 30 -6.63 1.82 -3.13
CA GLY A 30 -7.05 2.74 -2.06
C GLY A 30 -8.20 2.25 -1.17
N PHE A 31 -8.61 0.98 -1.29
CA PHE A 31 -9.86 0.48 -0.69
C PHE A 31 -9.77 0.18 0.81
N ALA A 32 -8.65 -0.39 1.25
CA ALA A 32 -8.38 -0.72 2.65
C ALA A 32 -6.88 -0.62 2.90
N GLY A 33 -6.50 -0.09 4.06
CA GLY A 33 -5.10 0.04 4.44
C GLY A 33 -4.92 -0.08 5.95
N TYR A 34 -3.73 -0.49 6.35
CA TYR A 34 -3.33 -0.54 7.75
C TYR A 34 -2.67 0.78 8.14
N GLU A 35 -3.07 1.32 9.28
CA GLU A 35 -2.46 2.50 9.89
C GLU A 35 -2.28 2.30 11.41
N PRO A 36 -1.28 2.92 12.04
CA PRO A 36 -1.16 2.91 13.50
C PRO A 36 -2.37 3.58 14.16
N THR A 37 -2.90 2.97 15.22
CA THR A 37 -3.97 3.59 16.04
C THR A 37 -3.47 4.87 16.71
N ASP A 38 -2.22 4.89 17.14
CA ASP A 38 -1.51 6.08 17.61
C ASP A 38 -0.48 6.51 16.55
N PRO A 39 -0.69 7.63 15.83
CA PRO A 39 0.23 8.09 14.78
C PRO A 39 1.66 8.37 15.26
N GLY A 40 1.84 8.63 16.57
CA GLY A 40 3.15 8.90 17.17
C GLY A 40 4.00 7.65 17.34
N GLN A 41 3.40 6.45 17.37
CA GLN A 41 4.08 5.19 17.59
C GLN A 41 4.14 4.34 16.31
N PRO A 42 5.30 3.76 15.98
CA PRO A 42 5.40 2.86 14.85
C PRO A 42 4.68 1.54 15.14
N THR A 43 3.92 1.05 14.15
CA THR A 43 3.33 -0.28 14.14
C THR A 43 4.07 -1.19 13.17
N VAL A 44 4.20 -2.47 13.52
CA VAL A 44 4.86 -3.47 12.69
C VAL A 44 3.84 -4.43 12.09
N ILE A 45 3.94 -4.64 10.79
CA ILE A 45 3.14 -5.62 10.04
C ILE A 45 4.11 -6.56 9.34
N THR A 46 3.94 -7.86 9.55
CA THR A 46 4.79 -8.88 8.92
C THR A 46 3.93 -9.80 8.09
N THR A 47 4.30 -10.02 6.84
CA THR A 47 3.59 -10.97 5.98
C THR A 47 3.83 -12.40 6.44
N GLN A 48 2.94 -13.31 6.04
CA GLN A 48 3.32 -14.72 5.93
C GLN A 48 4.46 -14.87 4.91
N PRO A 49 5.18 -15.99 4.88
CA PRO A 49 6.18 -16.23 3.83
C PRO A 49 5.54 -16.15 2.45
N ILE A 50 6.17 -15.42 1.53
CA ILE A 50 5.71 -15.24 0.15
C ILE A 50 6.81 -15.72 -0.79
N PRO A 51 6.51 -16.56 -1.80
CA PRO A 51 7.48 -16.90 -2.83
C PRO A 51 7.87 -15.66 -3.64
N TRP A 52 9.16 -15.45 -3.80
CA TRP A 52 9.74 -14.32 -4.53
C TRP A 52 10.91 -14.78 -5.40
N THR A 53 10.95 -14.27 -6.64
CA THR A 53 11.83 -14.77 -7.71
C THR A 53 12.71 -13.68 -8.34
N GLY A 54 12.80 -12.50 -7.73
CA GLY A 54 13.65 -11.41 -8.20
C GLY A 54 12.90 -10.16 -8.66
N GLU A 55 11.56 -10.17 -8.62
CA GLU A 55 10.74 -9.07 -9.10
C GLU A 55 10.87 -7.82 -8.22
N PRO A 56 10.85 -6.60 -8.80
CA PRO A 56 10.85 -5.37 -8.02
C PRO A 56 9.67 -5.33 -7.05
N ILE A 57 9.96 -5.16 -5.77
CA ILE A 57 8.93 -5.01 -4.73
C ILE A 57 8.45 -3.57 -4.74
N ARG A 58 7.13 -3.38 -4.87
CA ARG A 58 6.48 -2.07 -4.90
C ARG A 58 5.50 -1.94 -3.75
N ILE A 59 5.25 -0.72 -3.31
CA ILE A 59 4.22 -0.41 -2.32
C ILE A 59 3.35 0.77 -2.76
N SER A 60 2.14 0.79 -2.23
CA SER A 60 1.27 1.96 -2.25
C SER A 60 0.89 2.35 -0.84
N ALA A 61 1.08 3.63 -0.54
CA ALA A 61 0.92 4.17 0.79
C ALA A 61 0.66 5.67 0.77
N ASP A 62 -0.12 6.15 1.75
CA ASP A 62 -0.20 7.56 2.07
C ASP A 62 0.67 7.85 3.30
N VAL A 63 1.54 8.86 3.21
CA VAL A 63 2.48 9.21 4.29
C VAL A 63 2.20 10.64 4.74
N SER A 64 1.86 10.82 6.02
CA SER A 64 1.63 12.15 6.60
C SER A 64 2.95 12.89 6.83
N ALA A 65 2.88 14.20 7.09
CA ALA A 65 4.06 14.99 7.45
C ALA A 65 4.76 14.38 8.69
N GLY A 66 6.05 14.07 8.57
CA GLY A 66 6.84 13.42 9.62
C GLY A 66 6.59 11.91 9.80
N GLY A 67 5.73 11.32 8.95
CA GLY A 67 5.52 9.88 8.86
C GLY A 67 6.57 9.19 7.98
N SER A 68 6.59 7.85 8.04
CA SER A 68 7.48 7.02 7.25
C SER A 68 6.98 5.58 7.17
N ILE A 69 7.37 4.88 6.12
CA ILE A 69 7.29 3.42 6.04
C ILE A 69 8.69 2.88 5.80
N ALA A 70 9.20 2.10 6.76
CA ALA A 70 10.42 1.33 6.59
C ALA A 70 10.06 -0.11 6.24
N VAL A 71 10.72 -0.68 5.25
CA VAL A 71 10.48 -2.05 4.80
C VAL A 71 11.77 -2.85 4.93
N SER A 72 11.66 -4.07 5.43
CA SER A 72 12.77 -5.01 5.48
C SER A 72 12.32 -6.40 5.06
N VAL A 73 13.19 -7.11 4.33
CA VAL A 73 13.05 -8.55 4.12
C VAL A 73 13.68 -9.26 5.30
N ILE A 74 12.91 -10.14 5.94
CA ILE A 74 13.41 -11.08 6.95
C ILE A 74 13.31 -12.50 6.39
N GLY A 75 14.42 -13.24 6.49
CA GLY A 75 14.52 -14.65 6.06
C GLY A 75 14.10 -15.62 7.16
N SER A 76 14.64 -16.84 7.13
CA SER A 76 14.66 -17.71 8.31
C SER A 76 15.51 -17.08 9.43
N THR A 77 15.29 -17.55 10.66
CA THR A 77 15.60 -16.90 11.95
C THR A 77 17.03 -16.35 12.16
N ASP A 78 18.02 -16.74 11.34
CA ASP A 78 19.44 -16.40 11.54
C ASP A 78 20.03 -15.43 10.50
N ALA A 79 19.28 -15.02 9.49
CA ALA A 79 19.78 -14.05 8.49
C ALA A 79 19.51 -12.59 8.94
N PRO A 80 20.48 -11.67 8.81
CA PRO A 80 20.24 -10.26 9.09
C PRO A 80 19.17 -9.69 8.14
N PRO A 81 18.30 -8.78 8.61
CA PRO A 81 17.30 -8.15 7.74
C PRO A 81 17.95 -7.35 6.62
N ILE A 82 17.37 -7.40 5.44
CA ILE A 82 17.76 -6.55 4.30
C ILE A 82 16.78 -5.40 4.24
N HIS A 83 17.29 -4.16 4.29
CA HIS A 83 16.45 -2.97 4.41
C HIS A 83 16.23 -2.29 3.07
N ALA A 84 15.04 -1.73 2.89
CA ALA A 84 14.76 -0.78 1.83
C ALA A 84 14.97 0.65 2.33
N ASP A 85 15.24 1.57 1.40
CA ASP A 85 15.18 3.01 1.67
C ASP A 85 13.79 3.38 2.22
N PRO A 86 13.71 4.20 3.28
CA PRO A 86 12.44 4.55 3.89
C PRO A 86 11.58 5.38 2.94
N VAL A 87 10.28 5.06 2.86
CA VAL A 87 9.31 5.82 2.09
C VAL A 87 8.77 6.95 2.96
N LEU A 88 9.13 8.18 2.59
CA LEU A 88 8.83 9.41 3.36
C LEU A 88 7.69 10.26 2.77
N LYS A 89 7.13 9.83 1.63
CA LYS A 89 6.07 10.55 0.92
C LYS A 89 5.04 9.56 0.38
N THR A 90 3.81 10.04 0.19
CA THR A 90 2.76 9.29 -0.49
C THR A 90 3.25 8.76 -1.84
N VAL A 91 2.97 7.50 -2.10
CA VAL A 91 3.41 6.80 -3.32
C VAL A 91 2.35 5.80 -3.79
N THR A 92 2.30 5.59 -5.10
CA THR A 92 1.45 4.58 -5.75
C THR A 92 2.34 3.71 -6.63
N ASP A 93 2.32 2.40 -6.42
CA ASP A 93 3.17 1.40 -7.06
C ASP A 93 4.66 1.78 -7.08
N GLY A 94 5.10 2.41 -5.98
CA GLY A 94 6.46 2.90 -5.80
C GLY A 94 7.43 1.75 -5.59
N PRO A 95 8.48 1.61 -6.43
CA PRO A 95 9.48 0.57 -6.24
C PRO A 95 10.34 0.86 -5.01
N LEU A 96 10.55 -0.15 -4.18
CA LEU A 96 11.49 -0.11 -3.07
C LEU A 96 12.92 -0.28 -3.58
N GLN A 97 13.83 0.53 -3.04
CA GLN A 97 15.26 0.42 -3.29
C GLN A 97 15.91 -0.29 -2.11
N TRP A 98 16.69 -1.34 -2.36
CA TRP A 98 17.22 -2.22 -1.31
C TRP A 98 18.71 -1.97 -1.07
N SER A 99 19.12 -2.05 0.19
CA SER A 99 20.53 -1.89 0.60
C SER A 99 21.43 -3.05 0.15
N GLY A 100 20.83 -4.17 -0.28
CA GLY A 100 21.55 -5.37 -0.69
C GLY A 100 20.67 -6.35 -1.47
N PRO A 101 21.27 -7.42 -2.01
CA PRO A 101 20.55 -8.42 -2.78
C PRO A 101 19.61 -9.24 -1.89
N ILE A 102 18.35 -9.35 -2.31
CA ILE A 102 17.37 -10.23 -1.65
C ILE A 102 17.56 -11.66 -2.18
N PRO A 103 17.60 -12.69 -1.32
CA PRO A 103 17.68 -14.07 -1.76
C PRO A 103 16.34 -14.54 -2.36
N ASN A 104 16.41 -15.32 -3.44
CA ASN A 104 15.23 -15.97 -4.00
C ASN A 104 14.64 -17.00 -3.03
N GLY A 105 13.33 -17.16 -3.05
CA GLY A 105 12.62 -18.15 -2.24
C GLY A 105 11.50 -17.55 -1.41
N ALA A 106 11.19 -18.18 -0.28
CA ALA A 106 10.13 -17.73 0.61
C ALA A 106 10.64 -16.61 1.53
N ILE A 107 10.24 -15.37 1.25
CA ILE A 107 10.62 -14.18 2.01
C ILE A 107 9.46 -13.71 2.88
N ARG A 108 9.75 -13.01 3.98
CA ARG A 108 8.74 -12.25 4.73
C ARG A 108 9.07 -10.77 4.62
N LEU A 109 8.06 -9.96 4.34
CA LEU A 109 8.18 -8.51 4.38
C LEU A 109 7.72 -8.01 5.73
N ARG A 110 8.60 -7.29 6.43
CA ARG A 110 8.30 -6.57 7.66
C ARG A 110 8.19 -5.09 7.31
N PHE A 111 7.02 -4.53 7.53
CA PHE A 111 6.69 -3.12 7.37
C PHE A 111 6.63 -2.47 8.74
N GLU A 112 7.38 -1.41 8.94
CA GLU A 112 7.29 -0.54 10.10
C GLU A 112 6.67 0.79 9.66
N VAL A 113 5.45 1.03 10.13
CA VAL A 113 4.57 2.10 9.65
C VAL A 113 4.42 3.12 10.77
N LYS A 114 4.78 4.38 10.50
CA LYS A 114 4.65 5.51 11.43
C LYS A 114 3.96 6.67 10.75
N GLY A 115 2.88 7.20 11.32
CA GLY A 115 2.15 8.34 10.74
C GLY A 115 1.76 8.14 9.26
N ALA A 116 1.49 6.90 8.86
CA ALA A 116 1.28 6.50 7.47
C ALA A 116 0.23 5.39 7.37
N LYS A 117 -0.34 5.25 6.17
CA LYS A 117 -1.31 4.22 5.81
C LYS A 117 -0.74 3.36 4.70
N LEU A 118 -0.50 2.09 4.99
CA LEU A 118 -0.04 1.10 4.00
C LEU A 118 -1.25 0.41 3.39
N TYR A 119 -1.39 0.50 2.06
CA TYR A 119 -2.52 -0.10 1.35
C TYR A 119 -2.19 -1.48 0.77
N SER A 120 -1.10 -1.55 0.00
CA SER A 120 -0.76 -2.74 -0.78
C SER A 120 0.74 -2.85 -1.01
N PHE A 121 1.18 -4.05 -1.35
CA PHE A 121 2.46 -4.31 -1.99
C PHE A 121 2.25 -5.19 -3.24
N SER A 122 3.14 -5.05 -4.22
CA SER A 122 3.03 -5.72 -5.53
C SER A 122 4.41 -6.01 -6.12
N TRP A 123 4.44 -6.92 -7.10
CA TRP A 123 5.64 -7.27 -7.89
C TRP A 123 5.62 -6.63 -9.28
N GLU A 124 4.43 -6.26 -9.73
CA GLU A 124 4.15 -5.67 -11.03
C GLU A 124 3.59 -4.26 -10.83
N LYS A 125 3.83 -3.38 -11.81
CA LYS A 125 3.21 -2.06 -11.82
C LYS A 125 1.74 -2.22 -12.25
N ARG A 126 0.79 -1.79 -11.41
CA ARG A 126 -0.65 -1.89 -11.67
C ARG A 126 -1.22 -0.63 -12.32
#